data_AF-A0A3Q4HQ24-F1
#
_entry.id   AF-A0A3Q4HQ24-F1
#
_cell.length_a   1.000
_cell.length_b   1.000
_cell.length_c   1.000
_cell.angle_alpha   90.00
_cell.angle_beta   90.00
_cell.angle_gamma   90.00
#
_symmetry.space_group_name_H-M   'P 1'
#
loop_
_entity.id
_entity.type
_entity.pdbx_description
1 polymer ?
#
loop_
_entity_poly.entity_id
_entity_poly.type
_entity_poly.pdbx_seq_one_letter_code
_entity_poly.pdbx_strand_id
1 'polypeptide(L)'
;MSPAGCPHVNGFKVDNWKQNLRVIYQCFVWSGSAETRKRKAKSCICHMCGAHLNRLHSCLYCVFFACFAKKHIHEHAKSKRHNLAIDLLYGGIYCFMCQDYIYDKEMEQIAKEEQRKAWKMQGIGEKYSTWEPTKRELELLRHNPKRRRITSNCTIGLRGLINLGNTCFMNCIVQALTHTPLLRDFFLSDRHKCEMQSNSCLVCEMSQLFQEFYSGHRSPHIPFRLLHLVWTHARHLAGYEQQDAHEFLIAALDVLHRHCKDDNGKKANNPNHCNCIIDQIFTGGLQSDVTCQACHGVSTTIDPFWDISLDLPGSSTPFWPLSPGGDGSALNGESHTTGATTLTDCLRRFTRPEHLGSSAKIKCSGCHSYQESTKQLTMKKLPIVACFHLKRFEHSAKLRRKITTYVSFPLELDMTPFMASSKESRMNGQYQQTVDPFNNDNKYSLFAVVNHQGTLESGHYTTFIRQHKDQWFKCDDAIITKASIKDVLDSEGYLLFYHKQFLEYE
;
A
#
# COMPACT_ATOMS: atom_id res chain seq x y z
N MET A 1 -25.21 29.19 3.18
CA MET A 1 -25.03 29.87 4.48
C MET A 1 -24.73 31.35 4.26
N SER A 2 -25.25 32.23 5.12
CA SER A 2 -24.88 33.65 5.14
C SER A 2 -23.36 33.78 5.33
N PRO A 3 -22.69 34.77 4.70
CA PRO A 3 -21.26 35.04 4.90
C PRO A 3 -20.89 35.35 6.36
N ALA A 4 -21.88 35.60 7.25
CA ALA A 4 -21.68 35.87 8.67
C ALA A 4 -21.72 34.62 9.59
N GLY A 5 -21.85 33.40 9.04
CA GLY A 5 -21.95 32.17 9.84
C GLY A 5 -23.31 31.99 10.53
N CYS A 6 -23.41 30.99 11.43
CA CYS A 6 -24.65 30.70 12.15
C CYS A 6 -24.81 31.63 13.38
N PRO A 7 -25.84 32.49 13.44
CA PRO A 7 -26.02 33.42 14.56
C PRO A 7 -26.29 32.69 15.89
N HIS A 8 -26.89 31.49 15.84
CA HIS A 8 -27.15 30.66 17.01
C HIS A 8 -25.86 30.14 17.66
N VAL A 9 -24.78 29.96 16.87
CA VAL A 9 -23.47 29.60 17.40
C VAL A 9 -22.86 30.78 18.15
N ASN A 10 -22.97 32.00 17.61
CA ASN A 10 -22.50 33.21 18.31
C ASN A 10 -23.23 33.39 19.65
N GLY A 11 -24.54 33.10 19.70
CA GLY A 11 -25.31 33.11 20.96
C GLY A 11 -24.96 31.97 21.92
N PHE A 12 -24.32 30.89 21.46
CA PHE A 12 -23.86 29.79 22.30
C PHE A 12 -22.42 29.97 22.82
N LYS A 13 -21.59 30.79 22.17
CA LYS A 13 -20.20 31.07 22.56
C LYS A 13 -20.10 31.93 23.84
N VAL A 14 -20.74 31.49 24.93
CA VAL A 14 -20.73 32.07 26.28
C VAL A 14 -19.68 31.38 27.17
N ASP A 15 -19.45 31.88 28.38
CA ASP A 15 -18.38 31.37 29.26
C ASP A 15 -18.33 29.84 29.38
N ASN A 16 -17.12 29.27 29.30
CA ASN A 16 -16.81 27.84 29.35
C ASN A 16 -17.29 26.95 28.18
N TRP A 17 -17.86 27.51 27.11
CA TRP A 17 -18.31 26.71 25.95
C TRP A 17 -17.20 25.82 25.35
N LYS A 18 -15.96 26.32 25.30
CA LYS A 18 -14.79 25.59 24.77
C LYS A 18 -14.48 24.33 25.58
N GLN A 19 -14.52 24.43 26.90
CA GLN A 19 -14.21 23.32 27.80
C GLN A 19 -15.31 22.25 27.72
N ASN A 20 -16.57 22.66 27.70
CA ASN A 20 -17.71 21.75 27.56
C ASN A 20 -17.64 20.98 26.22
N LEU A 21 -17.35 21.69 25.13
CA LEU A 21 -17.20 21.08 23.81
C LEU A 21 -16.04 20.06 23.78
N ARG A 22 -14.89 20.40 24.38
CA ARG A 22 -13.74 19.47 24.50
C ARG A 22 -14.10 18.20 25.25
N VAL A 23 -14.81 18.31 26.37
CA VAL A 23 -15.25 17.14 27.15
C VAL A 23 -16.15 16.23 26.33
N ILE A 24 -17.07 16.80 25.55
CA ILE A 24 -17.96 16.00 24.69
C ILE A 24 -17.17 15.25 23.61
N TYR A 25 -16.21 15.93 22.94
CA TYR A 25 -15.33 15.29 21.97
C TYR A 25 -14.49 14.17 22.59
N GLN A 26 -13.88 14.41 23.75
CA GLN A 26 -13.01 13.44 24.43
C GLN A 26 -13.77 12.20 24.92
N CYS A 27 -14.93 12.40 25.52
CA CYS A 27 -15.66 11.32 26.18
C CYS A 27 -16.54 10.54 25.20
N PHE A 28 -17.22 11.24 24.29
CA PHE A 28 -18.36 10.67 23.55
C PHE A 28 -18.15 10.60 22.03
N VAL A 29 -17.27 11.42 21.44
CA VAL A 29 -17.00 11.36 19.99
C VAL A 29 -15.76 10.50 19.71
N TRP A 30 -14.57 10.94 20.13
CA TRP A 30 -13.27 10.38 19.76
C TRP A 30 -12.64 9.42 20.79
N SER A 31 -13.29 9.18 21.94
CA SER A 31 -12.95 8.22 23.02
C SER A 31 -11.55 7.54 22.94
N GLY A 32 -10.50 8.30 23.25
CA GLY A 32 -9.10 7.86 23.12
C GLY A 32 -8.66 6.81 24.16
N SER A 33 -9.24 6.82 25.36
CA SER A 33 -8.84 5.97 26.50
C SER A 33 -9.80 4.82 26.78
N ALA A 34 -9.34 3.78 27.48
CA ALA A 34 -10.21 2.68 27.90
C ALA A 34 -11.37 3.15 28.79
N GLU A 35 -11.12 4.18 29.63
CA GLU A 35 -12.14 4.77 30.49
C GLU A 35 -13.22 5.53 29.69
N THR A 36 -12.81 6.34 28.70
CA THR A 36 -13.76 7.07 27.85
C THR A 36 -14.59 6.13 26.97
N ARG A 37 -14.00 5.01 26.50
CA ARG A 37 -14.77 3.95 25.82
C ARG A 37 -15.82 3.30 26.73
N LYS A 38 -15.48 3.00 27.99
CA LYS A 38 -16.44 2.50 28.98
C LYS A 38 -17.56 3.51 29.26
N ARG A 39 -17.24 4.80 29.37
CA ARG A 39 -18.24 5.87 29.54
C ARG A 39 -19.17 5.99 28.34
N LYS A 40 -18.62 5.99 27.11
CA LYS A 40 -19.41 6.00 25.87
C LYS A 40 -20.38 4.81 25.80
N ALA A 41 -19.90 3.61 26.10
CA ALA A 41 -20.73 2.39 26.08
C ALA A 41 -21.89 2.44 27.09
N LYS A 42 -21.68 3.04 28.27
CA LYS A 42 -22.72 3.15 29.32
C LYS A 42 -23.70 4.29 29.10
N SER A 43 -23.26 5.42 28.55
CA SER A 43 -24.03 6.68 28.55
C SER A 43 -24.65 7.03 27.19
N CYS A 44 -24.20 6.46 26.07
CA CYS A 44 -24.75 6.76 24.75
C CYS A 44 -26.04 5.96 24.47
N ILE A 45 -27.11 6.36 25.15
CA ILE A 45 -28.48 5.89 24.94
C ILE A 45 -29.41 7.06 24.71
N CYS A 46 -30.42 6.88 23.85
CA CYS A 46 -31.49 7.85 23.74
C CYS A 46 -32.32 7.85 25.03
N HIS A 47 -32.30 8.96 25.79
CA HIS A 47 -33.04 9.05 27.06
C HIS A 47 -34.54 8.85 26.93
N MET A 48 -35.11 9.11 25.74
CA MET A 48 -36.56 8.98 25.50
C MET A 48 -37.00 7.56 25.15
N CYS A 49 -36.13 6.73 24.56
CA CYS A 49 -36.56 5.43 23.99
C CYS A 49 -35.59 4.27 24.22
N GLY A 50 -34.50 4.48 24.96
CA GLY A 50 -33.53 3.45 25.28
C GLY A 50 -32.72 2.92 24.09
N ALA A 51 -32.89 3.47 22.88
CA ALA A 51 -32.21 2.97 21.70
C ALA A 51 -30.69 3.18 21.80
N HIS A 52 -29.95 2.08 21.61
CA HIS A 52 -28.51 2.06 21.36
C HIS A 52 -28.23 2.13 19.84
N LEU A 53 -27.07 2.65 19.44
CA LEU A 53 -26.51 2.58 18.07
C LEU A 53 -27.24 3.33 16.93
N ASN A 54 -28.38 3.97 17.18
CA ASN A 54 -28.95 4.92 16.23
C ASN A 54 -28.15 6.23 16.18
N ARG A 55 -28.29 7.05 15.12
CA ARG A 55 -27.65 8.38 15.01
C ARG A 55 -28.03 9.28 16.19
N LEU A 56 -27.21 9.24 17.24
CA LEU A 56 -27.42 9.92 18.52
C LEU A 56 -26.77 11.30 18.48
N HIS A 57 -27.49 12.27 19.05
CA HIS A 57 -27.00 13.62 19.20
C HIS A 57 -26.95 13.99 20.68
N SER A 58 -25.92 14.75 21.06
CA SER A 58 -25.80 15.35 22.39
C SER A 58 -26.12 16.84 22.30
N CYS A 59 -27.05 17.30 23.12
CA CYS A 59 -27.36 18.72 23.25
C CYS A 59 -26.16 19.48 23.82
N LEU A 60 -25.71 20.55 23.16
CA LEU A 60 -24.55 21.32 23.61
C LEU A 60 -24.80 22.15 24.88
N TYR A 61 -26.07 22.40 25.23
CA TYR A 61 -26.46 23.21 26.38
C TYR A 61 -26.56 22.41 27.68
N CYS A 62 -26.99 21.15 27.61
CA CYS A 62 -27.28 20.34 28.81
C CYS A 62 -26.82 18.87 28.71
N VAL A 63 -26.07 18.50 27.66
CA VAL A 63 -25.52 17.14 27.47
C VAL A 63 -26.61 16.05 27.39
N PHE A 64 -27.84 16.43 27.04
CA PHE A 64 -28.95 15.49 26.84
C PHE A 64 -28.74 14.65 25.56
N PHE A 65 -28.85 13.33 25.67
CA PHE A 65 -28.68 12.41 24.55
C PHE A 65 -30.02 11.95 24.00
N ALA A 66 -30.25 12.19 22.71
CA ALA A 66 -31.46 11.76 22.03
C ALA A 66 -31.20 11.35 20.57
N CYS A 67 -32.04 10.47 20.04
CA CYS A 67 -31.89 9.99 18.67
C CYS A 67 -32.45 10.99 17.66
N PHE A 68 -31.75 11.07 16.52
CA PHE A 68 -32.13 11.93 15.41
C PHE A 68 -33.29 11.32 14.59
N ALA A 69 -33.25 10.00 14.35
CA ALA A 69 -34.19 9.29 13.47
C ALA A 69 -35.66 9.40 13.92
N LYS A 70 -35.92 9.27 15.23
CA LYS A 70 -37.27 9.43 15.81
C LYS A 70 -37.58 10.87 16.24
N LYS A 71 -36.75 11.84 15.83
CA LYS A 71 -36.90 13.28 16.15
C LYS A 71 -36.92 13.66 17.64
N HIS A 72 -36.56 12.78 18.57
CA HIS A 72 -36.50 13.10 20.00
C HIS A 72 -35.54 14.26 20.32
N ILE A 73 -34.41 14.39 19.61
CA ILE A 73 -33.53 15.54 19.78
C ILE A 73 -34.15 16.85 19.25
N HIS A 74 -35.02 16.77 18.22
CA HIS A 74 -35.74 17.94 17.69
C HIS A 74 -36.82 18.40 18.67
N GLU A 75 -37.53 17.45 19.29
CA GLU A 75 -38.49 17.73 20.36
C GLU A 75 -37.82 18.36 21.59
N HIS A 76 -36.65 17.85 21.99
CA HIS A 76 -35.82 18.45 23.03
C HIS A 76 -35.43 19.90 22.66
N ALA A 77 -34.91 20.10 21.44
CA ALA A 77 -34.52 21.42 20.97
C ALA A 77 -35.68 22.42 21.00
N LYS A 78 -36.88 21.99 20.56
CA LYS A 78 -38.09 22.82 20.53
C LYS A 78 -38.61 23.14 21.94
N SER A 79 -38.65 22.14 22.84
CA SER A 79 -39.20 22.29 24.19
C SER A 79 -38.31 23.09 25.13
N LYS A 80 -36.98 22.90 25.05
CA LYS A 80 -35.99 23.58 25.90
C LYS A 80 -35.36 24.82 25.25
N ARG A 81 -35.69 25.10 23.98
CA ARG A 81 -35.05 26.15 23.15
C ARG A 81 -33.53 25.96 23.04
N HIS A 82 -33.08 24.71 22.97
CA HIS A 82 -31.69 24.34 22.80
C HIS A 82 -31.39 24.08 21.32
N ASN A 83 -30.83 25.08 20.65
CA ASN A 83 -30.79 25.11 19.18
C ASN A 83 -29.61 24.34 18.55
N LEU A 84 -28.69 23.81 19.35
CA LEU A 84 -27.45 23.18 18.88
C LEU A 84 -27.25 21.82 19.53
N ALA A 85 -26.87 20.85 18.71
CA ALA A 85 -26.45 19.53 19.17
C ALA A 85 -25.28 19.01 18.33
N ILE A 86 -24.48 18.13 18.91
CA ILE A 86 -23.37 17.46 18.23
C ILE A 86 -23.74 16.03 17.90
N ASP A 87 -23.45 15.62 16.66
CA ASP A 87 -23.56 14.24 16.20
C ASP A 87 -22.41 13.41 16.80
N LEU A 88 -22.74 12.36 17.54
CA LEU A 88 -21.74 11.54 18.23
C LEU A 88 -20.99 10.57 17.31
N LEU A 89 -21.47 10.37 16.08
CA LEU A 89 -20.83 9.48 15.11
C LEU A 89 -19.73 10.19 14.33
N TYR A 90 -20.02 11.40 13.83
CA TYR A 90 -19.10 12.16 12.98
C TYR A 90 -18.50 13.40 13.67
N GLY A 91 -19.04 13.81 14.82
CA GLY A 91 -18.61 15.03 15.52
C GLY A 91 -19.14 16.33 14.90
N GLY A 92 -20.01 16.27 13.90
CA GLY A 92 -20.58 17.46 13.27
C GLY A 92 -21.59 18.17 14.19
N ILE A 93 -21.56 19.50 14.22
CA ILE A 93 -22.50 20.30 15.00
C ILE A 93 -23.70 20.66 14.13
N TYR A 94 -24.90 20.29 14.56
CA TYR A 94 -26.15 20.57 13.87
C TYR A 94 -26.92 21.69 14.56
N CYS A 95 -27.42 22.64 13.76
CA CYS A 95 -28.30 23.69 14.25
C CYS A 95 -29.75 23.43 13.81
N PHE A 96 -30.65 23.28 14.79
CA PHE A 96 -32.06 23.00 14.53
C PHE A 96 -32.81 24.18 13.89
N MET A 97 -32.33 25.40 14.10
CA MET A 97 -32.93 26.62 13.53
C MET A 97 -32.47 26.86 12.08
N CYS A 98 -31.20 26.56 11.78
CA CYS A 98 -30.68 26.64 10.41
C CYS A 98 -30.98 25.39 9.58
N GLN A 99 -31.39 24.30 10.24
CA GLN A 99 -31.60 22.98 9.63
C GLN A 99 -30.38 22.46 8.85
N ASP A 100 -29.18 22.80 9.35
CA ASP A 100 -27.92 22.52 8.66
C ASP A 100 -26.79 22.27 9.67
N TYR A 101 -25.74 21.61 9.18
CA TYR A 101 -24.49 21.43 9.91
C TYR A 101 -23.68 22.73 9.89
N ILE A 102 -23.13 23.10 11.05
CA ILE A 102 -22.40 24.36 11.22
C ILE A 102 -20.89 24.14 11.13
N TYR A 103 -20.26 24.93 10.27
CA TYR A 103 -18.82 24.94 10.02
C TYR A 103 -18.20 26.20 10.64
N ASP A 104 -18.07 26.20 11.98
CA ASP A 104 -17.43 27.29 12.73
C ASP A 104 -15.94 26.99 12.97
N LYS A 105 -15.07 27.94 12.58
CA LYS A 105 -13.62 27.76 12.62
C LYS A 105 -13.07 27.38 13.98
N GLU A 106 -13.56 27.99 15.07
CA GLU A 106 -13.04 27.68 16.41
C GLU A 106 -13.52 26.32 16.90
N MET A 107 -14.77 25.96 16.62
CA MET A 107 -15.33 24.65 16.97
C MET A 107 -14.65 23.52 16.21
N GLU A 108 -14.37 23.72 14.92
CA GLU A 108 -13.64 22.78 14.08
C GLU A 108 -12.19 22.59 14.55
N GLN A 109 -11.51 23.68 14.94
CA GLN A 109 -10.16 23.59 15.48
C GLN A 109 -10.13 22.73 16.76
N ILE A 110 -11.09 22.93 17.67
CA ILE A 110 -11.22 22.12 18.88
C ILE A 110 -11.48 20.64 18.52
N ALA A 111 -12.37 20.38 17.56
CA ALA A 111 -12.68 19.02 17.11
C ALA A 111 -11.42 18.29 16.60
N LYS A 112 -10.63 18.96 15.75
CA LYS A 112 -9.38 18.44 15.17
C LYS A 112 -8.29 18.22 16.22
N GLU A 113 -8.15 19.12 17.19
CA GLU A 113 -7.19 18.97 18.30
C GLU A 113 -7.49 17.73 19.15
N GLU A 114 -8.75 17.54 19.54
CA GLU A 114 -9.15 16.40 20.37
C GLU A 114 -9.10 15.07 19.61
N GLN A 115 -9.45 15.09 18.32
CA GLN A 115 -9.29 13.94 17.44
C GLN A 115 -7.81 13.50 17.34
N ARG A 116 -6.87 14.44 17.13
CA ARG A 116 -5.43 14.14 17.11
C ARG A 116 -4.92 13.57 18.43
N LYS A 117 -5.37 14.11 19.58
CA LYS A 117 -5.00 13.57 20.90
C LYS A 117 -5.50 12.14 21.08
N ALA A 118 -6.75 11.86 20.69
CA ALA A 118 -7.32 10.53 20.77
C ALA A 118 -6.56 9.51 19.92
N TRP A 119 -6.19 9.87 18.68
CA TRP A 119 -5.39 9.00 17.82
C TRP A 119 -4.01 8.71 18.40
N LYS A 120 -3.30 9.74 18.91
CA LYS A 120 -2.01 9.55 19.61
C LYS A 120 -2.12 8.58 20.79
N MET A 121 -3.19 8.69 21.58
CA MET A 121 -3.44 7.79 22.73
C MET A 121 -3.76 6.35 22.31
N GLN A 122 -4.32 6.15 21.12
CA GLN A 122 -4.64 4.82 20.57
C GLN A 122 -3.49 4.20 19.78
N GLY A 123 -2.34 4.89 19.68
CA GLY A 123 -1.21 4.42 18.87
C GLY A 123 -1.51 4.40 17.35
N ILE A 124 -2.61 5.04 16.93
CA ILE A 124 -2.97 5.21 15.53
C ILE A 124 -2.18 6.42 15.02
N GLY A 125 -1.34 6.22 14.00
CA GLY A 125 -0.63 7.31 13.33
C GLY A 125 -1.60 8.40 12.84
N GLU A 126 -1.09 9.62 12.59
CA GLU A 126 -1.90 10.72 12.07
C GLU A 126 -2.66 10.26 10.80
N LYS A 127 -3.97 10.04 10.90
CA LYS A 127 -4.82 9.90 9.71
C LYS A 127 -4.79 11.22 8.96
N TYR A 128 -4.95 11.14 7.64
CA TYR A 128 -4.99 12.29 6.74
C TYR A 128 -5.81 13.43 7.35
N SER A 129 -5.16 14.58 7.54
CA SER A 129 -5.82 15.82 7.91
C SER A 129 -5.81 16.74 6.70
N THR A 130 -6.92 17.42 6.45
CA THR A 130 -7.00 18.41 5.37
C THR A 130 -5.92 19.46 5.60
N TRP A 131 -5.03 19.64 4.62
CA TRP A 131 -3.95 20.61 4.72
C TRP A 131 -4.51 22.02 4.89
N GLU A 132 -4.14 22.66 5.99
CA GLU A 132 -4.43 24.06 6.27
C GLU A 132 -3.10 24.83 6.22
N PRO A 133 -2.84 25.62 5.17
CA PRO A 133 -1.56 26.31 5.03
C PRO A 133 -1.37 27.31 6.18
N THR A 134 -0.20 27.25 6.80
CA THR A 134 0.30 28.24 7.74
C THR A 134 0.43 29.61 7.06
N LYS A 135 0.56 30.68 7.86
CA LYS A 135 0.78 32.04 7.32
C LYS A 135 1.99 32.11 6.39
N ARG A 136 3.08 31.42 6.75
CA ARG A 136 4.29 31.29 5.95
C ARG A 136 4.04 30.55 4.64
N GLU A 137 3.32 29.43 4.66
CA GLU A 137 2.94 28.71 3.44
C GLU A 137 2.03 29.57 2.55
N LEU A 138 1.06 30.28 3.12
CA LEU A 138 0.21 31.21 2.38
C LEU A 138 1.02 32.32 1.68
N GLU A 139 2.04 32.86 2.34
CA GLU A 139 2.98 33.83 1.73
C GLU A 139 3.77 33.19 0.59
N LEU A 140 4.35 32.00 0.80
CA LEU A 140 5.07 31.25 -0.24
C LEU A 140 4.17 30.92 -1.45
N LEU A 141 2.91 30.54 -1.21
CA LEU A 141 1.92 30.28 -2.26
C LEU A 141 1.50 31.54 -3.01
N ARG A 142 1.56 32.72 -2.37
CA ARG A 142 1.33 34.02 -3.03
C ARG A 142 2.52 34.40 -3.91
N HIS A 143 3.74 34.14 -3.45
CA HIS A 143 4.97 34.40 -4.20
C HIS A 143 5.21 33.41 -5.37
N ASN A 144 4.60 32.23 -5.34
CA ASN A 144 4.65 31.24 -6.42
C ASN A 144 3.34 31.22 -7.24
N PRO A 145 3.23 32.00 -8.34
CA PRO A 145 2.00 32.10 -9.12
C PRO A 145 1.72 30.88 -10.01
N LYS A 146 2.65 29.92 -10.12
CA LYS A 146 2.48 28.67 -10.89
C LYS A 146 1.52 27.69 -10.18
N ARG A 147 0.35 28.15 -9.77
CA ARG A 147 -0.70 27.30 -9.21
C ARG A 147 -1.34 26.53 -10.35
N ARG A 148 -1.09 25.22 -10.40
CA ARG A 148 -1.77 24.34 -11.35
C ARG A 148 -2.97 23.72 -10.67
N ARG A 149 -4.15 23.97 -11.22
CA ARG A 149 -5.35 23.26 -10.81
C ARG A 149 -5.21 21.82 -11.31
N ILE A 150 -5.18 20.87 -10.38
CA ILE A 150 -5.29 19.45 -10.72
C ILE A 150 -6.72 19.24 -11.19
N THR A 151 -6.91 19.23 -12.51
CA THR A 151 -8.18 18.89 -13.13
C THR A 151 -8.33 17.38 -13.26
N SER A 152 -9.54 16.89 -13.42
CA SER A 152 -9.82 15.46 -13.51
C SER A 152 -9.26 14.74 -14.75
N ASN A 153 -8.64 15.47 -15.70
CA ASN A 153 -7.93 14.96 -16.88
C ASN A 153 -6.43 15.33 -16.86
N CYS A 154 -5.86 15.54 -15.67
CA CYS A 154 -4.50 16.02 -15.54
C CYS A 154 -3.48 14.92 -15.87
N THR A 155 -2.57 15.19 -16.80
CA THR A 155 -1.44 14.31 -17.14
C THR A 155 -0.19 14.60 -16.28
N ILE A 156 -0.34 15.24 -15.12
CA ILE A 156 0.78 15.49 -14.21
C ILE A 156 1.32 14.15 -13.71
N GLY A 157 2.64 14.00 -13.65
CA GLY A 157 3.32 12.74 -13.37
C GLY A 157 3.63 11.92 -14.63
N LEU A 158 2.87 12.08 -15.73
CA LEU A 158 3.19 11.43 -17.00
C LEU A 158 4.28 12.20 -17.74
N ARG A 159 5.51 11.70 -17.67
CA ARG A 159 6.67 12.29 -18.35
C ARG A 159 7.57 11.21 -18.90
N GLY A 160 7.89 11.27 -20.20
CA GLY A 160 8.80 10.33 -20.85
C GLY A 160 10.22 10.46 -20.31
N LEU A 161 11.03 9.43 -20.47
CA LEU A 161 12.44 9.40 -20.09
C LEU A 161 13.30 9.16 -21.32
N ILE A 162 14.27 10.05 -21.57
CA ILE A 162 15.20 9.86 -22.69
C ILE A 162 16.04 8.61 -22.45
N ASN A 163 16.13 7.75 -23.46
CA ASN A 163 17.06 6.64 -23.46
C ASN A 163 18.48 7.14 -23.72
N LEU A 164 19.43 6.82 -22.84
CA LEU A 164 20.83 7.26 -22.90
C LEU A 164 21.74 6.18 -23.54
N GLY A 165 21.16 5.33 -24.38
CA GLY A 165 21.82 4.21 -25.05
C GLY A 165 21.06 2.92 -24.78
N ASN A 166 21.34 2.30 -23.64
CA ASN A 166 20.74 1.04 -23.20
C ASN A 166 19.99 1.20 -21.87
N THR A 167 19.34 2.34 -21.62
CA THR A 167 18.75 2.66 -20.31
C THR A 167 17.27 2.32 -20.18
N CYS A 168 16.68 1.57 -21.11
CA CYS A 168 15.27 1.21 -21.06
C CYS A 168 14.92 0.37 -19.81
N PHE A 169 15.84 -0.47 -19.33
CA PHE A 169 15.70 -1.23 -18.07
C PHE A 169 15.59 -0.31 -16.83
N MET A 170 16.27 0.84 -16.85
CA MET A 170 16.15 1.85 -15.80
C MET A 170 14.87 2.64 -15.97
N ASN A 171 14.59 3.12 -17.18
CA ASN A 171 13.44 3.97 -17.47
C ASN A 171 12.13 3.29 -17.09
N CYS A 172 11.99 1.99 -17.38
CA CYS A 172 10.79 1.23 -17.08
C CYS A 172 10.52 1.14 -15.55
N ILE A 173 11.58 0.97 -14.74
CA ILE A 173 11.52 0.93 -13.27
C ILE A 173 11.26 2.31 -12.69
N VAL A 174 11.93 3.34 -13.20
CA VAL A 174 11.72 4.72 -12.77
C VAL A 174 10.26 5.14 -12.98
N GLN A 175 9.65 4.76 -14.11
CA GLN A 175 8.22 4.99 -14.34
C GLN A 175 7.34 4.31 -13.28
N ALA A 176 7.63 3.04 -12.93
CA ALA A 176 6.87 2.34 -11.89
C ALA A 176 7.02 2.98 -10.49
N LEU A 177 8.24 3.39 -10.13
CA LEU A 177 8.51 4.03 -8.84
C LEU A 177 7.89 5.43 -8.74
N THR A 178 7.97 6.27 -9.79
CA THR A 178 7.40 7.64 -9.77
C THR A 178 5.87 7.67 -9.78
N HIS A 179 5.24 6.56 -10.16
CA HIS A 179 3.79 6.36 -10.12
C HIS A 179 3.31 5.57 -8.90
N THR A 180 4.20 5.29 -7.94
CA THR A 180 3.80 4.74 -6.63
C THR A 180 3.31 5.88 -5.72
N PRO A 181 2.01 5.94 -5.34
CA PRO A 181 1.44 7.12 -4.65
C PRO A 181 2.13 7.46 -3.33
N LEU A 182 2.50 6.44 -2.53
CA LEU A 182 3.16 6.65 -1.25
C LEU A 182 4.58 7.18 -1.39
N LEU A 183 5.31 6.78 -2.45
CA LEU A 183 6.63 7.36 -2.74
C LEU A 183 6.46 8.82 -3.17
N ARG A 184 5.50 9.10 -4.07
CA ARG A 184 5.18 10.47 -4.48
C ARG A 184 4.92 11.37 -3.28
N ASP A 185 4.05 10.95 -2.38
CA ASP A 185 3.67 11.76 -1.22
C ASP A 185 4.86 11.95 -0.26
N PHE A 186 5.69 10.91 -0.08
CA PHE A 186 6.93 11.02 0.70
C PHE A 186 7.92 12.04 0.10
N PHE A 187 8.28 11.87 -1.17
CA PHE A 187 9.30 12.69 -1.84
C PHE A 187 8.85 14.12 -2.11
N LEU A 188 7.55 14.38 -2.28
CA LEU A 188 7.00 15.74 -2.40
C LEU A 188 6.75 16.43 -1.05
N SER A 189 6.82 15.70 0.08
CA SER A 189 6.60 16.27 1.42
C SER A 189 7.87 16.80 2.10
N ASP A 190 9.00 16.84 1.38
CA ASP A 190 10.32 17.33 1.85
C ASP A 190 10.74 16.77 3.22
N ARG A 191 10.44 15.49 3.45
CA ARG A 191 10.71 14.80 4.73
C ARG A 191 12.16 14.32 4.87
N HIS A 192 12.93 14.29 3.79
CA HIS A 192 14.31 13.83 3.82
C HIS A 192 15.26 14.96 4.23
N LYS A 193 15.94 14.78 5.36
CA LYS A 193 17.04 15.64 5.78
C LYS A 193 18.36 14.98 5.37
N CYS A 194 18.99 15.49 4.31
CA CYS A 194 20.21 14.90 3.79
C CYS A 194 21.43 15.31 4.64
N GLU A 195 22.07 14.33 5.26
CA GLU A 195 23.36 14.50 5.98
C GLU A 195 24.57 14.08 5.12
N MET A 196 24.32 13.49 3.94
CA MET A 196 25.36 13.11 2.97
C MET A 196 25.89 14.34 2.21
N GLN A 197 27.10 14.22 1.65
CA GLN A 197 27.67 15.25 0.76
C GLN A 197 26.70 15.59 -0.38
N SER A 198 26.65 16.87 -0.77
CA SER A 198 25.83 17.31 -1.88
C SER A 198 26.17 16.50 -3.14
N ASN A 199 25.13 15.92 -3.77
CA ASN A 199 25.19 15.10 -4.99
C ASN A 199 25.53 13.60 -4.85
N SER A 200 25.67 13.01 -3.65
CA SER A 200 25.83 11.54 -3.51
C SER A 200 24.57 10.81 -3.02
N CYS A 201 23.51 11.54 -2.68
CA CYS A 201 22.31 10.96 -2.09
C CYS A 201 21.24 10.63 -3.15
N LEU A 202 21.00 9.34 -3.37
CA LEU A 202 19.90 8.87 -4.23
C LEU A 202 18.51 9.33 -3.76
N VAL A 203 18.28 9.54 -2.45
CA VAL A 203 16.99 10.05 -1.94
C VAL A 203 16.77 11.50 -2.39
N CYS A 204 17.81 12.34 -2.34
CA CYS A 204 17.77 13.70 -2.88
C CYS A 204 17.52 13.72 -4.40
N GLU A 205 18.17 12.82 -5.14
CA GLU A 205 17.96 12.71 -6.57
C GLU A 205 16.53 12.25 -6.91
N MET A 206 16.01 11.26 -6.17
CA MET A 206 14.59 10.88 -6.30
C MET A 206 13.66 12.05 -5.96
N SER A 207 13.91 12.82 -4.90
CA SER A 207 13.14 14.03 -4.60
C SER A 207 13.12 15.01 -5.77
N GLN A 208 14.28 15.29 -6.38
CA GLN A 208 14.39 16.14 -7.57
C GLN A 208 13.62 15.55 -8.76
N LEU A 209 13.75 14.24 -8.99
CA LEU A 209 13.05 13.54 -10.05
C LEU A 209 11.52 13.61 -9.89
N PHE A 210 11.00 13.42 -8.68
CA PHE A 210 9.58 13.60 -8.37
C PHE A 210 9.16 15.06 -8.61
N GLN A 211 9.94 16.04 -8.18
CA GLN A 211 9.65 17.45 -8.48
C GLN A 211 9.61 17.71 -10.00
N GLU A 212 10.53 17.13 -10.76
CA GLU A 212 10.59 17.25 -12.22
C GLU A 212 9.39 16.59 -12.91
N PHE A 213 8.98 15.39 -12.49
CA PHE A 213 7.81 14.68 -13.02
C PHE A 213 6.50 15.42 -12.72
N TYR A 214 6.40 16.02 -11.52
CA TYR A 214 5.19 16.68 -11.05
C TYR A 214 5.21 18.21 -11.25
N SER A 215 6.28 18.78 -11.82
CA SER A 215 6.39 20.18 -12.26
C SER A 215 5.37 20.59 -13.32
N GLY A 216 4.86 19.58 -14.05
CA GLY A 216 3.95 19.70 -15.17
C GLY A 216 4.63 20.11 -16.48
N HIS A 217 5.96 19.97 -16.58
CA HIS A 217 6.67 19.96 -17.86
C HIS A 217 6.38 18.64 -18.59
N ARG A 218 6.18 18.72 -19.91
CA ARG A 218 5.84 17.55 -20.76
C ARG A 218 7.01 17.01 -21.57
N SER A 219 8.08 17.79 -21.71
CA SER A 219 9.27 17.32 -22.43
C SER A 219 9.89 16.13 -21.69
N PRO A 220 10.39 15.11 -22.41
CA PRO A 220 11.06 13.99 -21.76
C PRO A 220 12.17 14.45 -20.82
N HIS A 221 12.34 13.75 -19.70
CA HIS A 221 13.37 14.02 -18.71
C HIS A 221 14.62 13.16 -18.97
N ILE A 222 15.79 13.66 -18.59
CA ILE A 222 17.09 12.98 -18.76
C ILE A 222 17.60 12.58 -17.36
N PRO A 223 17.41 11.32 -16.92
CA PRO A 223 17.76 10.87 -15.56
C PRO A 223 19.26 10.48 -15.42
N PHE A 224 20.18 11.29 -15.93
CA PHE A 224 21.62 10.93 -15.97
C PHE A 224 22.26 10.86 -14.57
N ARG A 225 21.80 11.70 -13.64
CA ARG A 225 22.30 11.70 -12.25
C ARG A 225 21.89 10.45 -11.49
N LEU A 226 20.63 10.03 -11.64
CA LEU A 226 20.12 8.79 -11.07
C LEU A 226 20.95 7.59 -11.56
N LEU A 227 21.19 7.51 -12.87
CA LEU A 227 22.01 6.46 -13.47
C LEU A 227 23.41 6.43 -12.86
N HIS A 228 24.07 7.58 -12.80
CA HIS A 228 25.42 7.70 -12.24
C HIS A 228 25.49 7.28 -10.76
N LEU A 229 24.49 7.67 -9.95
CA LEU A 229 24.42 7.30 -8.54
C LEU A 229 24.25 5.80 -8.35
N VAL A 230 23.33 5.17 -9.10
CA VAL A 230 23.12 3.72 -9.01
C VAL A 230 24.39 2.97 -9.45
N TRP A 231 25.04 3.37 -10.54
CA TRP A 231 26.31 2.76 -10.98
C TRP A 231 27.43 2.87 -9.94
N THR A 232 27.51 3.99 -9.23
CA THR A 232 28.54 4.20 -8.20
C THR A 232 28.34 3.26 -7.01
N HIS A 233 27.09 2.98 -6.64
CA HIS A 233 26.76 2.11 -5.51
C HIS A 233 26.57 0.62 -5.88
N ALA A 234 26.18 0.33 -7.12
CA ALA A 234 25.96 -1.01 -7.65
C ALA A 234 26.85 -1.21 -8.89
N ARG A 235 28.14 -1.41 -8.65
CA ARG A 235 29.18 -1.50 -9.71
C ARG A 235 28.95 -2.62 -10.73
N HIS A 236 28.22 -3.67 -10.37
CA HIS A 236 27.88 -4.77 -11.29
C HIS A 236 26.89 -4.34 -12.38
N LEU A 237 26.08 -3.29 -12.12
CA LEU A 237 25.19 -2.67 -13.09
C LEU A 237 25.85 -1.51 -13.86
N ALA A 238 27.09 -1.16 -13.51
CA ALA A 238 27.79 -0.06 -14.13
C ALA A 238 28.35 -0.46 -15.50
N GLY A 239 27.99 0.30 -16.54
CA GLY A 239 28.43 0.06 -17.90
C GLY A 239 27.38 0.50 -18.93
N TYR A 240 27.76 0.50 -20.20
CA TYR A 240 26.84 0.80 -21.31
C TYR A 240 26.06 -0.43 -21.79
N GLU A 241 26.22 -1.57 -21.13
CA GLU A 241 25.57 -2.83 -21.50
C GLU A 241 24.10 -2.85 -21.08
N GLN A 242 23.32 -3.70 -21.74
CA GLN A 242 21.94 -3.96 -21.34
C GLN A 242 21.94 -4.74 -20.01
N GLN A 243 21.03 -4.37 -19.11
CA GLN A 243 20.92 -4.96 -17.78
C GLN A 243 19.49 -5.42 -17.51
N ASP A 244 19.33 -6.28 -16.51
CA ASP A 244 18.02 -6.75 -16.09
C ASP A 244 17.28 -5.69 -15.25
N ALA A 245 16.01 -5.42 -15.62
CA ALA A 245 15.18 -4.45 -14.91
C ALA A 245 14.88 -4.86 -13.45
N HIS A 246 14.77 -6.16 -13.15
CA HIS A 246 14.60 -6.68 -11.79
C HIS A 246 15.86 -6.40 -10.95
N GLU A 247 17.04 -6.68 -11.48
CA GLU A 247 18.30 -6.42 -10.79
C GLU A 247 18.48 -4.93 -10.50
N PHE A 248 18.17 -4.07 -11.48
CA PHE A 248 18.16 -2.62 -11.27
C PHE A 248 17.15 -2.17 -10.21
N LEU A 249 15.94 -2.73 -10.18
CA LEU A 249 14.95 -2.43 -9.15
C LEU A 249 15.48 -2.76 -7.76
N ILE A 250 16.01 -3.97 -7.56
CA ILE A 250 16.51 -4.40 -6.26
C ILE A 250 17.71 -3.54 -5.82
N ALA A 251 18.64 -3.24 -6.74
CA ALA A 251 19.76 -2.35 -6.46
C ALA A 251 19.30 -0.94 -6.10
N ALA A 252 18.32 -0.37 -6.82
CA ALA A 252 17.79 0.95 -6.53
C ALA A 252 17.08 1.00 -5.16
N LEU A 253 16.27 0.00 -4.84
CA LEU A 253 15.61 -0.11 -3.53
C LEU A 253 16.63 -0.26 -2.39
N ASP A 254 17.71 -1.01 -2.59
CA ASP A 254 18.79 -1.14 -1.60
C ASP A 254 19.51 0.19 -1.36
N VAL A 255 19.89 0.91 -2.41
CA VAL A 255 20.52 2.21 -2.28
C VAL A 255 19.59 3.20 -1.59
N LEU A 256 18.30 3.22 -1.96
CA LEU A 256 17.30 4.06 -1.29
C LEU A 256 17.13 3.70 0.18
N HIS A 257 17.07 2.41 0.51
CA HIS A 257 16.97 1.93 1.89
C HIS A 257 18.17 2.40 2.72
N ARG A 258 19.39 2.25 2.19
CA ARG A 258 20.61 2.69 2.86
C ARG A 258 20.65 4.21 3.06
N HIS A 259 20.27 4.98 2.05
CA HIS A 259 20.31 6.45 2.11
C HIS A 259 19.13 7.07 2.87
N CYS A 260 18.03 6.32 3.10
CA CYS A 260 16.92 6.74 3.96
C CYS A 260 17.14 6.46 5.45
N LYS A 261 18.15 5.65 5.82
CA LYS A 261 18.46 5.40 7.22
C LYS A 261 19.08 6.68 7.81
N ASP A 262 18.26 7.46 8.51
CA ASP A 262 18.75 8.48 9.42
C ASP A 262 19.73 7.78 10.39
N ASP A 263 20.98 8.23 10.43
CA ASP A 263 22.02 7.70 11.32
C ASP A 263 21.81 8.17 12.77
N ASN A 264 20.54 8.28 13.17
CA ASN A 264 20.09 8.87 14.42
C ASN A 264 20.25 7.87 15.57
N GLY A 265 21.46 7.34 15.75
CA GLY A 265 22.06 6.79 16.97
C GLY A 265 21.37 5.63 17.69
N LYS A 266 20.11 5.32 17.39
CA LYS A 266 19.39 4.18 17.93
C LYS A 266 19.57 3.07 16.91
N LYS A 267 20.66 2.32 17.07
CA LYS A 267 20.78 0.98 16.50
C LYS A 267 19.43 0.29 16.73
N ALA A 268 18.64 0.10 15.67
CA ALA A 268 17.50 -0.77 15.76
C ALA A 268 18.07 -2.11 16.25
N ASN A 269 17.60 -2.60 17.40
CA ASN A 269 18.06 -3.86 18.00
C ASN A 269 17.81 -5.08 17.09
N ASN A 270 17.32 -4.89 15.87
CA ASN A 270 17.11 -5.91 14.88
C ASN A 270 17.51 -5.39 13.48
N PRO A 271 18.55 -5.94 12.83
CA PRO A 271 18.94 -5.56 11.46
C PRO A 271 17.84 -5.82 10.42
N ASN A 272 16.83 -6.62 10.77
CA ASN A 272 15.70 -7.01 9.91
C ASN A 272 14.49 -6.07 9.96
N HIS A 273 14.56 -4.93 10.66
CA HIS A 273 13.44 -3.98 10.69
C HIS A 273 13.93 -2.53 10.64
N CYS A 274 13.56 -1.81 9.59
CA CYS A 274 13.94 -0.42 9.38
C CYS A 274 12.68 0.46 9.30
N ASN A 275 12.74 1.68 9.80
CA ASN A 275 11.59 2.59 9.69
C ASN A 275 11.64 3.48 8.42
N CYS A 276 12.49 3.15 7.44
CA CYS A 276 12.59 3.93 6.21
C CYS A 276 11.36 3.74 5.30
N ILE A 277 11.18 4.66 4.34
CA ILE A 277 10.04 4.61 3.42
C ILE A 277 10.00 3.33 2.57
N ILE A 278 11.18 2.80 2.22
CA ILE A 278 11.29 1.56 1.44
C ILE A 278 10.78 0.36 2.26
N ASP A 279 11.19 0.26 3.53
CA ASP A 279 10.76 -0.85 4.41
C ASP A 279 9.27 -0.77 4.74
N GLN A 280 8.72 0.44 4.87
CA GLN A 280 7.29 0.64 5.10
C GLN A 280 6.44 0.26 3.88
N ILE A 281 6.93 0.51 2.66
CA ILE A 281 6.15 0.31 1.43
C ILE A 281 6.36 -1.09 0.84
N PHE A 282 7.60 -1.51 0.64
CA PHE A 282 7.94 -2.69 -0.15
C PHE A 282 8.30 -3.92 0.69
N THR A 283 8.64 -3.78 1.98
CA THR A 283 9.06 -4.93 2.78
C THR A 283 7.89 -5.76 3.29
N GLY A 284 7.77 -6.97 2.73
CA GLY A 284 6.96 -8.07 3.25
C GLY A 284 7.75 -8.97 4.20
N GLY A 285 7.09 -9.98 4.75
CA GLY A 285 7.70 -11.03 5.54
C GLY A 285 7.23 -12.40 5.07
N LEU A 286 8.17 -13.23 4.61
CA LEU A 286 7.94 -14.58 4.13
C LEU A 286 8.20 -15.57 5.26
N GLN A 287 7.23 -16.42 5.58
CA GLN A 287 7.38 -17.49 6.54
C GLN A 287 7.82 -18.77 5.83
N SER A 288 8.98 -19.30 6.20
CA SER A 288 9.51 -20.59 5.75
C SER A 288 9.35 -21.62 6.86
N ASP A 289 8.43 -22.56 6.67
CA ASP A 289 8.20 -23.69 7.57
C ASP A 289 8.95 -24.92 7.05
N VAL A 290 9.79 -25.53 7.89
CA VAL A 290 10.41 -26.83 7.66
C VAL A 290 9.77 -27.84 8.59
N THR A 291 9.06 -28.81 8.02
CA THR A 291 8.35 -29.86 8.78
C THR A 291 9.08 -31.19 8.64
N CYS A 292 9.53 -31.73 9.77
CA CYS A 292 10.14 -33.06 9.84
C CYS A 292 9.11 -34.14 9.49
N GLN A 293 9.46 -35.08 8.61
CA GLN A 293 8.55 -36.17 8.23
C GLN A 293 8.45 -37.29 9.27
N ALA A 294 9.39 -37.38 10.20
CA ALA A 294 9.41 -38.41 11.24
C ALA A 294 8.63 -38.01 12.51
N CYS A 295 8.84 -36.80 13.04
CA CYS A 295 8.20 -36.34 14.28
C CYS A 295 7.17 -35.23 14.06
N HIS A 296 6.99 -34.74 12.83
CA HIS A 296 6.11 -33.63 12.49
C HIS A 296 6.42 -32.30 13.21
N GLY A 297 7.59 -32.19 13.85
CA GLY A 297 8.09 -30.95 14.40
C GLY A 297 8.31 -29.90 13.30
N VAL A 298 7.86 -28.68 13.55
CA VAL A 298 7.96 -27.55 12.61
C VAL A 298 9.02 -26.56 13.10
N SER A 299 9.94 -26.19 12.22
CA SER A 299 10.85 -25.06 12.41
C SER A 299 10.45 -23.92 11.48
N THR A 300 10.24 -22.73 12.03
CA THR A 300 9.75 -21.57 11.27
C THR A 300 10.78 -20.46 11.28
N THR A 301 11.12 -19.95 10.10
CA THR A 301 11.91 -18.72 9.91
C THR A 301 11.08 -17.66 9.20
N ILE A 302 11.34 -16.38 9.50
CA ILE A 302 10.67 -15.25 8.85
C ILE A 302 11.74 -14.40 8.16
N ASP A 303 11.68 -14.36 6.84
CA ASP A 303 12.64 -13.67 5.98
C ASP A 303 11.98 -12.44 5.34
N PRO A 304 12.58 -11.24 5.46
CA PRO A 304 12.07 -10.05 4.77
C PRO A 304 12.29 -10.16 3.26
N PHE A 305 11.41 -9.57 2.46
CA PHE A 305 11.53 -9.52 1.01
C PHE A 305 11.00 -8.20 0.44
N TRP A 306 11.51 -7.78 -0.72
CA TRP A 306 10.98 -6.63 -1.50
C TRP A 306 10.18 -7.06 -2.74
N ASP A 307 10.42 -8.26 -3.23
CA ASP A 307 9.71 -8.86 -4.36
C ASP A 307 9.44 -10.34 -4.13
N ILE A 308 8.56 -10.90 -4.96
CA ILE A 308 8.29 -12.33 -5.03
C ILE A 308 8.60 -12.79 -6.45
N SER A 309 9.70 -13.52 -6.60
CA SER A 309 10.14 -14.09 -7.88
C SER A 309 9.49 -15.46 -8.11
N LEU A 310 8.61 -15.54 -9.11
CA LEU A 310 7.74 -16.69 -9.41
C LEU A 310 8.26 -17.51 -10.59
N ASP A 311 8.30 -18.83 -10.41
CA ASP A 311 8.65 -19.76 -11.48
C ASP A 311 7.47 -19.96 -12.46
N LEU A 312 7.80 -20.17 -13.73
CA LEU A 312 6.84 -20.26 -14.83
C LEU A 312 6.71 -21.69 -15.37
N PRO A 313 5.54 -22.07 -15.91
CA PRO A 313 5.40 -23.33 -16.66
C PRO A 313 6.43 -23.40 -17.78
N GLY A 314 7.13 -24.54 -17.83
CA GLY A 314 8.19 -24.79 -18.77
C GLY A 314 9.58 -24.60 -18.19
N SER A 315 9.78 -24.01 -17.00
CA SER A 315 11.11 -24.04 -16.33
C SER A 315 11.58 -25.46 -16.06
N SER A 316 12.89 -25.67 -15.91
CA SER A 316 13.51 -26.97 -15.63
C SER A 316 13.14 -27.57 -14.26
N THR A 317 12.32 -26.86 -13.47
CA THR A 317 11.73 -27.39 -12.25
C THR A 317 10.58 -28.32 -12.61
N PRO A 318 10.54 -29.56 -12.07
CA PRO A 318 9.52 -30.53 -12.45
C PRO A 318 8.11 -30.00 -12.15
N PHE A 319 7.34 -29.85 -13.22
CA PHE A 319 5.95 -29.41 -13.19
C PHE A 319 5.07 -30.57 -12.70
N TRP A 320 4.96 -30.73 -11.39
CA TRP A 320 4.01 -31.70 -10.83
C TRP A 320 2.58 -31.15 -10.92
N PRO A 321 1.63 -31.87 -11.54
CA PRO A 321 0.24 -31.45 -11.64
C PRO A 321 -0.36 -31.18 -10.26
N LEU A 322 -1.35 -30.29 -10.23
CA LEU A 322 -2.17 -30.04 -9.06
C LEU A 322 -3.02 -31.31 -8.81
N SER A 323 -2.62 -32.10 -7.82
CA SER A 323 -3.26 -33.31 -7.27
C SER A 323 -2.92 -34.66 -7.96
N PRO A 324 -2.52 -35.70 -7.19
CA PRO A 324 -2.55 -37.09 -7.63
C PRO A 324 -3.94 -37.68 -7.37
N GLY A 325 -4.76 -37.80 -8.41
CA GLY A 325 -6.11 -38.36 -8.28
C GLY A 325 -6.88 -38.61 -9.57
N GLY A 326 -6.20 -38.62 -10.72
CA GLY A 326 -6.78 -39.07 -12.00
C GLY A 326 -5.92 -40.20 -12.53
N ASP A 327 -6.53 -41.37 -12.74
CA ASP A 327 -5.87 -42.60 -13.16
C ASP A 327 -4.95 -42.41 -14.36
N GLY A 328 -3.81 -43.09 -14.29
CA GLY A 328 -2.81 -43.11 -15.33
C GLY A 328 -3.32 -43.78 -16.60
N SER A 329 -3.10 -43.10 -17.73
CA SER A 329 -2.79 -43.78 -18.98
C SER A 329 -1.66 -43.03 -19.66
N ALA A 330 -0.49 -43.65 -19.65
CA ALA A 330 0.66 -43.24 -20.42
C ALA A 330 0.40 -43.61 -21.89
N LEU A 331 -0.05 -42.66 -22.71
CA LEU A 331 -0.03 -42.78 -24.16
C LEU A 331 0.23 -41.40 -24.80
N ASN A 332 1.34 -41.35 -25.53
CA ASN A 332 1.69 -40.52 -26.69
C ASN A 332 1.39 -39.01 -26.68
N GLY A 333 2.40 -38.25 -27.12
CA GLY A 333 2.38 -36.81 -27.17
C GLY A 333 1.28 -36.26 -28.08
N GLU A 334 0.26 -35.70 -27.46
CA GLU A 334 -0.63 -34.72 -28.04
C GLU A 334 -0.91 -33.65 -26.97
N SER A 335 -0.94 -32.41 -27.45
CA SER A 335 -1.15 -31.16 -26.74
C SER A 335 -2.17 -31.22 -25.58
N HIS A 336 -1.69 -31.07 -24.34
CA HIS A 336 -2.54 -30.66 -23.22
C HIS A 336 -2.88 -29.16 -23.34
N THR A 337 -3.97 -28.85 -24.04
CA THR A 337 -4.68 -27.58 -23.92
C THR A 337 -5.68 -27.65 -22.77
N THR A 338 -5.34 -27.16 -21.59
CA THR A 338 -6.31 -26.89 -20.50
C THR A 338 -5.88 -25.68 -19.67
N GLY A 339 -6.33 -24.48 -20.08
CA GLY A 339 -6.21 -23.21 -19.34
C GLY A 339 -4.88 -22.45 -19.52
N ALA A 340 -4.95 -21.15 -19.80
CA ALA A 340 -3.79 -20.27 -19.70
C ALA A 340 -3.29 -20.22 -18.25
N THR A 341 -1.97 -20.28 -18.02
CA THR A 341 -1.43 -20.17 -16.66
C THR A 341 -1.73 -18.79 -16.09
N THR A 342 -2.18 -18.74 -14.83
CA THR A 342 -2.47 -17.48 -14.14
C THR A 342 -1.40 -17.12 -13.11
N LEU A 343 -1.30 -15.84 -12.74
CA LEU A 343 -0.49 -15.36 -11.62
C LEU A 343 -0.86 -16.08 -10.32
N THR A 344 -2.15 -16.35 -10.11
CA THR A 344 -2.66 -17.10 -8.96
C THR A 344 -2.12 -18.54 -8.95
N ASP A 345 -1.99 -19.20 -10.11
CA ASP A 345 -1.38 -20.54 -10.20
C ASP A 345 0.11 -20.50 -9.84
N CYS A 346 0.84 -19.50 -10.32
CA CYS A 346 2.24 -19.28 -9.95
C CYS A 346 2.39 -19.08 -8.43
N LEU A 347 1.53 -18.28 -7.80
CA LEU A 347 1.52 -18.08 -6.35
C LEU A 347 1.17 -19.35 -5.57
N ARG A 348 0.19 -20.13 -6.04
CA ARG A 348 -0.13 -21.43 -5.43
C ARG A 348 1.07 -22.36 -5.44
N ARG A 349 1.81 -22.42 -6.57
CA ARG A 349 3.03 -23.22 -6.67
C ARG A 349 4.13 -22.71 -5.74
N PHE A 350 4.34 -21.39 -5.69
CA PHE A 350 5.33 -20.77 -4.80
C PHE A 350 5.06 -21.11 -3.32
N THR A 351 3.79 -21.18 -2.92
CA THR A 351 3.39 -21.52 -1.54
C THR A 351 3.16 -23.01 -1.27
N ARG A 352 3.40 -23.88 -2.25
CA ARG A 352 3.18 -25.33 -2.12
C ARG A 352 4.28 -25.95 -1.25
N PRO A 353 3.95 -26.87 -0.33
CA PRO A 353 4.97 -27.68 0.33
C PRO A 353 5.78 -28.48 -0.69
N GLU A 354 7.10 -28.44 -0.57
CA GLU A 354 8.03 -29.23 -1.39
C GLU A 354 8.83 -30.19 -0.49
N HIS A 355 9.06 -31.41 -0.98
CA HIS A 355 9.94 -32.36 -0.30
C HIS A 355 11.39 -32.06 -0.65
N LEU A 356 12.25 -31.87 0.36
CA LEU A 356 13.66 -31.54 0.11
C LEU A 356 14.46 -32.73 -0.48
N GLY A 357 13.90 -33.94 -0.40
CA GLY A 357 14.52 -35.14 -0.94
C GLY A 357 15.54 -35.79 -0.01
N SER A 358 15.88 -37.04 -0.30
CA SER A 358 16.76 -37.89 0.53
C SER A 358 18.21 -37.39 0.56
N SER A 359 18.62 -36.57 -0.41
CA SER A 359 19.96 -35.96 -0.50
C SER A 359 20.12 -34.69 0.35
N ALA A 360 19.02 -34.09 0.83
CA ALA A 360 19.02 -32.85 1.60
C ALA A 360 18.37 -33.00 2.99
N LYS A 361 18.68 -34.11 3.68
CA LYS A 361 18.18 -34.36 5.05
C LYS A 361 18.65 -33.27 6.01
N ILE A 362 17.75 -32.83 6.88
CA ILE A 362 18.02 -31.80 7.89
C ILE A 362 18.12 -32.47 9.26
N LYS A 363 19.10 -32.04 10.08
CA LYS A 363 19.21 -32.50 11.46
C LYS A 363 18.03 -31.94 12.27
N CYS A 364 17.07 -32.80 12.60
CA CYS A 364 15.89 -32.43 13.36
C CYS A 364 16.24 -32.25 14.84
N SER A 365 15.79 -31.14 15.45
CA SER A 365 15.99 -30.86 16.88
C SER A 365 15.22 -31.83 17.78
N GLY A 366 14.04 -32.30 17.37
CA GLY A 366 13.24 -33.27 18.12
C GLY A 366 13.71 -34.72 18.00
N CYS A 367 14.13 -35.14 16.79
CA CYS A 367 14.62 -36.51 16.56
C CYS A 367 16.12 -36.68 16.85
N HIS A 368 16.84 -35.58 17.06
CA HIS A 368 18.31 -35.52 17.18
C HIS A 368 19.09 -36.23 16.06
N SER A 369 18.48 -36.43 14.89
CA SER A 369 19.00 -37.19 13.75
C SER A 369 18.64 -36.52 12.42
N TYR A 370 19.31 -36.92 11.33
CA TYR A 370 19.05 -36.40 9.99
C TYR A 370 17.78 -37.03 9.41
N GLN A 371 16.76 -36.21 9.20
CA GLN A 371 15.45 -36.63 8.73
C GLN A 371 15.10 -35.96 7.40
N GLU A 372 14.23 -36.62 6.65
CA GLU A 372 13.58 -35.99 5.53
C GLU A 372 12.57 -34.95 6.03
N SER A 373 12.47 -33.85 5.30
CA SER A 373 11.64 -32.71 5.68
C SER A 373 10.97 -32.13 4.45
N THR A 374 9.78 -31.57 4.66
CA THR A 374 9.13 -30.71 3.67
C THR A 374 9.38 -29.26 4.01
N LYS A 375 9.61 -28.41 3.01
CA LYS A 375 9.71 -26.97 3.14
C LYS A 375 8.47 -26.33 2.54
N GLN A 376 7.92 -25.30 3.19
CA GLN A 376 6.80 -24.53 2.64
C GLN A 376 7.01 -23.03 2.90
N LEU A 377 6.75 -22.23 1.87
CA LEU A 377 6.75 -20.76 1.97
C LEU A 377 5.32 -20.24 2.07
N THR A 378 5.06 -19.28 2.96
CA THR A 378 3.77 -18.59 3.10
C THR A 378 3.97 -17.12 3.47
N MET A 379 2.95 -16.29 3.27
CA MET A 379 3.04 -14.85 3.58
C MET A 379 2.73 -14.60 5.06
N LYS A 380 3.71 -14.10 5.83
CA LYS A 380 3.49 -13.66 7.22
C LYS A 380 2.99 -12.23 7.27
N LYS A 381 3.60 -11.36 6.47
CA LYS A 381 3.29 -9.94 6.35
C LYS A 381 3.33 -9.57 4.87
N LEU A 382 2.28 -8.92 4.37
CA LEU A 382 2.26 -8.41 3.00
C LEU A 382 2.76 -6.96 2.96
N PRO A 383 3.54 -6.57 1.93
CA PRO A 383 3.98 -5.19 1.74
C PRO A 383 2.82 -4.28 1.30
N ILE A 384 2.95 -2.97 1.43
CA ILE A 384 1.91 -2.07 0.91
C ILE A 384 1.89 -2.08 -0.62
N VAL A 385 3.08 -2.16 -1.23
CA VAL A 385 3.27 -2.37 -2.66
C VAL A 385 3.97 -3.71 -2.86
N ALA A 386 3.28 -4.65 -3.51
CA ALA A 386 3.82 -5.95 -3.88
C ALA A 386 4.41 -5.88 -5.30
N CYS A 387 5.64 -6.36 -5.44
CA CYS A 387 6.30 -6.58 -6.72
C CYS A 387 6.39 -8.08 -7.00
N PHE A 388 5.79 -8.53 -8.09
CA PHE A 388 5.93 -9.91 -8.58
C PHE A 388 6.85 -9.93 -9.79
N HIS A 389 7.91 -10.72 -9.70
CA HIS A 389 8.83 -10.96 -10.79
C HIS A 389 8.51 -12.31 -11.42
N LEU A 390 8.12 -12.32 -12.70
CA LEU A 390 7.93 -13.55 -13.45
C LEU A 390 9.29 -13.97 -14.04
N LYS A 391 9.87 -15.07 -13.53
CA LYS A 391 11.21 -15.53 -13.92
C LYS A 391 11.23 -16.05 -15.36
N ARG A 392 11.30 -15.12 -16.31
CA ARG A 392 11.27 -15.42 -17.75
C ARG A 392 12.64 -15.82 -18.29
N PHE A 393 13.72 -15.62 -17.54
CA PHE A 393 15.07 -15.94 -17.98
C PHE A 393 15.57 -17.16 -17.23
N GLU A 394 15.82 -18.25 -17.98
CA GLU A 394 16.37 -19.48 -17.44
C GLU A 394 17.85 -19.57 -17.82
N HIS A 395 18.69 -19.74 -16.80
CA HIS A 395 20.12 -19.87 -16.96
C HIS A 395 20.61 -21.18 -16.31
N SER A 396 20.60 -22.26 -17.09
CA SER A 396 21.15 -23.56 -16.70
C SER A 396 22.46 -23.82 -17.44
N ALA A 397 23.32 -24.68 -16.89
CA ALA A 397 24.60 -25.07 -17.49
C ALA A 397 24.48 -25.59 -18.94
N LYS A 398 23.30 -26.06 -19.34
CA LYS A 398 23.02 -26.60 -20.67
C LYS A 398 22.07 -25.76 -21.52
N LEU A 399 21.35 -24.80 -20.93
CA LEU A 399 20.28 -24.09 -21.62
C LEU A 399 20.15 -22.66 -21.09
N ARG A 400 20.25 -21.70 -22.02
CA ARG A 400 19.87 -20.31 -21.81
C ARG A 400 18.68 -20.04 -22.73
N ARG A 401 17.50 -19.80 -22.16
CA ARG A 401 16.34 -19.36 -22.98
C ARG A 401 15.44 -18.37 -22.25
N LYS A 402 14.67 -17.63 -23.03
CA LYS A 402 13.54 -16.82 -22.57
C LYS A 402 12.26 -17.66 -22.57
N ILE A 403 11.51 -17.64 -21.49
CA ILE A 403 10.18 -18.23 -21.34
C ILE A 403 9.15 -17.20 -21.80
N THR A 404 8.61 -17.43 -23.00
CA THR A 404 7.56 -16.61 -23.64
C THR A 404 6.14 -17.08 -23.29
N THR A 405 6.00 -18.03 -22.35
CA THR A 405 4.69 -18.51 -21.89
C THR A 405 3.85 -17.33 -21.41
N TYR A 406 2.65 -17.20 -21.97
CA TYR A 406 1.68 -16.21 -21.51
C TYR A 406 1.22 -16.54 -20.09
N VAL A 407 1.20 -15.52 -19.23
CA VAL A 407 0.74 -15.63 -17.84
C VAL A 407 -0.34 -14.58 -17.65
N SER A 408 -1.58 -15.01 -17.44
CA SER A 408 -2.70 -14.12 -17.16
C SER A 408 -2.56 -13.56 -15.74
N PHE A 409 -2.59 -12.23 -15.59
CA PHE A 409 -2.58 -11.55 -14.30
C PHE A 409 -3.82 -10.66 -14.17
N PRO A 410 -4.51 -10.63 -13.01
CA PRO A 410 -5.74 -9.87 -12.86
C PRO A 410 -5.47 -8.40 -12.52
N LEU A 411 -6.43 -7.50 -12.79
CA LEU A 411 -6.37 -6.12 -12.27
C LEU A 411 -6.43 -6.08 -10.75
N GLU A 412 -7.18 -7.00 -10.14
CA GLU A 412 -7.34 -7.12 -8.70
C GLU A 412 -6.82 -8.49 -8.23
N LEU A 413 -6.01 -8.49 -7.18
CA LEU A 413 -5.39 -9.69 -6.65
C LEU A 413 -5.70 -9.84 -5.15
N ASP A 414 -6.30 -10.97 -4.77
CA ASP A 414 -6.48 -11.34 -3.36
C ASP A 414 -5.33 -12.25 -2.89
N MET A 415 -4.56 -11.74 -1.93
CA MET A 415 -3.42 -12.47 -1.34
C MET A 415 -3.81 -13.30 -0.12
N THR A 416 -5.06 -13.22 0.36
CA THR A 416 -5.54 -13.95 1.55
C THR A 416 -5.24 -15.45 1.49
N PRO A 417 -5.45 -16.18 0.37
CA PRO A 417 -5.20 -17.62 0.31
C PRO A 417 -3.75 -18.04 0.57
N PHE A 418 -2.79 -17.12 0.46
CA PHE A 418 -1.35 -17.36 0.56
C PHE A 418 -0.78 -16.97 1.93
N MET A 419 -1.62 -16.49 2.86
CA MET A 419 -1.22 -16.08 4.20
C MET A 419 -0.98 -17.29 5.13
N ALA A 420 0.03 -17.18 6.01
CA ALA A 420 0.31 -18.18 7.03
C ALA A 420 -0.88 -18.40 7.98
N SER A 421 -1.59 -17.33 8.36
CA SER A 421 -2.79 -17.41 9.20
C SER A 421 -3.92 -18.20 8.56
N SER A 422 -4.10 -18.10 7.24
CA SER A 422 -5.10 -18.87 6.50
C SER A 422 -4.80 -20.37 6.49
N LYS A 423 -3.52 -20.76 6.53
CA LYS A 423 -3.09 -22.15 6.72
C LYS A 423 -3.42 -22.64 8.14
N GLU A 424 -3.10 -21.84 9.17
CA GLU A 424 -3.39 -22.16 10.58
C GLU A 424 -4.89 -22.37 10.83
N SER A 425 -5.76 -21.50 10.28
CA SER A 425 -7.21 -21.64 10.41
C SER A 425 -7.75 -22.93 9.77
N ARG A 426 -7.20 -23.34 8.62
CA ARG A 426 -7.59 -24.59 7.93
C ARG A 426 -7.17 -25.83 8.74
N MET A 427 -6.00 -25.82 9.35
CA MET A 427 -5.50 -26.95 10.15
C MET A 427 -6.27 -27.10 11.47
N ASN A 428 -6.71 -26.01 12.08
CA ASN A 428 -7.41 -26.03 13.38
C ASN A 428 -8.92 -26.33 13.28
N GLY A 429 -9.44 -26.69 12.10
CA GLY A 429 -10.86 -27.04 11.91
C GLY A 429 -11.84 -25.90 12.15
N GLN A 430 -11.36 -24.65 12.32
CA GLN A 430 -12.20 -23.47 12.43
C GLN A 430 -12.64 -23.01 11.03
N TYR A 431 -13.61 -23.71 10.45
CA TYR A 431 -14.43 -23.12 9.41
C TYR A 431 -15.17 -21.93 10.01
N GLN A 432 -14.90 -20.73 9.49
CA GLN A 432 -15.50 -19.45 9.87
C GLN A 432 -15.02 -18.83 11.20
N GLN A 433 -13.79 -18.30 11.22
CA GLN A 433 -13.73 -16.89 11.65
C GLN A 433 -14.34 -16.08 10.52
N THR A 434 -15.43 -15.36 10.80
CA THR A 434 -15.97 -14.32 9.94
C THR A 434 -14.84 -13.33 9.65
N VAL A 435 -14.13 -13.51 8.55
CA VAL A 435 -13.31 -12.44 7.99
C VAL A 435 -14.31 -11.33 7.74
N ASP A 436 -14.21 -10.25 8.50
CA ASP A 436 -15.07 -9.09 8.35
C ASP A 436 -15.13 -8.77 6.85
N PRO A 437 -16.30 -8.79 6.19
CA PRO A 437 -16.41 -8.56 4.74
C PRO A 437 -15.80 -7.22 4.30
N PHE A 438 -15.56 -6.33 5.26
CA PHE A 438 -14.91 -5.03 5.09
C PHE A 438 -13.38 -5.05 5.23
N ASN A 439 -12.76 -6.19 5.56
CA ASN A 439 -11.31 -6.29 5.71
C ASN A 439 -10.61 -6.48 4.35
N ASN A 440 -10.45 -5.38 3.61
CA ASN A 440 -9.73 -5.34 2.32
C ASN A 440 -8.18 -5.31 2.48
N ASP A 441 -7.63 -5.63 3.66
CA ASP A 441 -6.20 -5.46 3.96
C ASP A 441 -5.25 -6.32 3.10
N ASN A 442 -5.76 -7.38 2.47
CA ASN A 442 -4.98 -8.31 1.63
C ASN A 442 -5.32 -8.22 0.13
N LYS A 443 -6.21 -7.30 -0.26
CA LYS A 443 -6.56 -7.09 -1.66
C LYS A 443 -5.68 -6.01 -2.28
N TYR A 444 -5.29 -6.25 -3.52
CA TYR A 444 -4.39 -5.40 -4.26
C TYR A 444 -4.97 -5.01 -5.61
N SER A 445 -4.54 -3.86 -6.08
CA SER A 445 -4.84 -3.31 -7.39
C SER A 445 -3.56 -3.14 -8.21
N LEU A 446 -3.57 -3.65 -9.44
CA LEU A 446 -2.48 -3.51 -10.41
C LEU A 446 -2.37 -2.04 -10.81
N PHE A 447 -1.15 -1.51 -10.79
CA PHE A 447 -0.89 -0.13 -11.21
C PHE A 447 0.32 0.04 -12.14
N ALA A 448 1.22 -0.95 -12.22
CA ALA A 448 2.25 -0.95 -13.25
C ALA A 448 2.62 -2.36 -13.72
N VAL A 449 2.92 -2.48 -15.02
CA VAL A 449 3.37 -3.71 -15.68
C VAL A 449 4.60 -3.39 -16.50
N VAL A 450 5.76 -3.94 -16.12
CA VAL A 450 6.98 -3.88 -16.94
C VAL A 450 7.00 -5.06 -17.88
N ASN A 451 7.26 -4.81 -19.15
CA ASN A 451 7.36 -5.81 -20.20
C ASN A 451 8.77 -5.85 -20.77
N HIS A 452 9.16 -7.02 -21.27
CA HIS A 452 10.43 -7.19 -21.96
C HIS A 452 10.22 -7.83 -23.33
N GLN A 453 10.56 -7.10 -24.39
CA GLN A 453 10.53 -7.58 -25.77
C GLN A 453 11.94 -7.96 -26.22
N GLY A 454 12.08 -9.02 -27.02
CA GLY A 454 13.40 -9.51 -27.47
C GLY A 454 13.86 -10.80 -26.78
N THR A 455 15.15 -11.07 -26.88
CA THR A 455 15.87 -12.29 -26.47
C THR A 455 16.55 -12.11 -25.12
N LEU A 456 17.32 -13.10 -24.65
CA LEU A 456 18.12 -12.98 -23.42
C LEU A 456 19.25 -11.96 -23.52
N GLU A 457 19.87 -11.82 -24.70
CA GLU A 457 21.08 -11.02 -24.90
C GLU A 457 20.77 -9.62 -25.41
N SER A 458 19.61 -9.45 -26.03
CA SER A 458 19.15 -8.19 -26.55
C SER A 458 17.65 -8.04 -26.41
N GLY A 459 17.21 -6.93 -25.84
CA GLY A 459 15.80 -6.61 -25.76
C GLY A 459 15.51 -5.17 -25.41
N HIS A 460 14.23 -4.91 -25.19
CA HIS A 460 13.70 -3.59 -24.89
C HIS A 460 12.64 -3.67 -23.80
N TYR A 461 12.80 -2.84 -22.77
CA TYR A 461 11.85 -2.74 -21.69
C TYR A 461 10.86 -1.60 -21.91
N THR A 462 9.58 -1.87 -21.67
CA THR A 462 8.51 -0.86 -21.66
C THR A 462 7.66 -1.04 -20.41
N THR A 463 6.95 0.02 -19.99
CA THR A 463 6.08 -0.05 -18.80
C THR A 463 4.68 0.46 -19.11
N PHE A 464 3.66 -0.29 -18.73
CA PHE A 464 2.32 0.24 -18.59
C PHE A 464 2.11 0.81 -17.19
N ILE A 465 1.52 1.98 -17.07
CA ILE A 465 1.21 2.63 -15.80
C ILE A 465 -0.28 3.00 -15.73
N ARG A 466 -0.89 2.78 -14.57
CA ARG A 466 -2.26 3.21 -14.24
C ARG A 466 -2.19 4.61 -13.63
N GLN A 467 -2.94 5.52 -14.22
CA GLN A 467 -3.13 6.87 -13.72
C GLN A 467 -4.58 7.06 -13.22
N HIS A 468 -4.94 8.29 -12.85
CA HIS A 468 -6.27 8.66 -12.36
C HIS A 468 -7.41 8.15 -13.27
N LYS A 469 -8.52 7.73 -12.65
CA LYS A 469 -9.71 7.15 -13.33
C LYS A 469 -9.40 5.90 -14.16
N ASP A 470 -8.46 5.08 -13.70
CA ASP A 470 -8.10 3.80 -14.34
C ASP A 470 -7.65 3.95 -15.79
N GLN A 471 -7.08 5.10 -16.11
CA GLN A 471 -6.49 5.35 -17.41
C GLN A 471 -5.09 4.74 -17.47
N TRP A 472 -4.87 3.89 -18.46
CA TRP A 472 -3.59 3.25 -18.67
C TRP A 472 -2.78 3.97 -19.75
N PHE A 473 -1.48 4.02 -19.54
CA PHE A 473 -0.52 4.60 -20.48
C PHE A 473 0.66 3.65 -20.66
N LYS A 474 1.12 3.49 -21.91
CA LYS A 474 2.37 2.82 -22.24
C LYS A 474 3.49 3.85 -22.27
N CYS A 475 4.48 3.65 -21.41
CA CYS A 475 5.73 4.39 -21.38
C CYS A 475 6.80 3.58 -22.11
N ASP A 476 7.25 4.13 -23.24
CA ASP A 476 8.29 3.59 -24.11
C ASP A 476 9.38 4.65 -24.23
N ASP A 477 10.29 4.64 -23.25
CA ASP A 477 11.30 5.69 -23.05
C ASP A 477 10.68 7.11 -23.10
N ALA A 478 11.01 7.88 -24.14
CA ALA A 478 10.59 9.26 -24.31
C ALA A 478 9.10 9.38 -24.71
N ILE A 479 8.52 8.30 -25.21
CA ILE A 479 7.20 8.26 -25.81
C ILE A 479 6.20 7.71 -24.81
N ILE A 480 5.16 8.49 -24.52
CA ILE A 480 4.01 8.05 -23.71
C ILE A 480 2.79 8.02 -24.61
N THR A 481 2.12 6.86 -24.66
CA THR A 481 0.89 6.65 -25.42
C THR A 481 -0.20 6.12 -24.51
N LYS A 482 -1.47 6.39 -24.84
CA LYS A 482 -2.61 5.84 -24.10
C LYS A 482 -2.75 4.34 -24.44
N ALA A 483 -3.06 3.53 -23.44
CA ALA A 483 -3.30 2.09 -23.58
C ALA A 483 -4.69 1.73 -23.06
N SER A 484 -5.28 0.68 -23.61
CA SER A 484 -6.48 0.06 -23.06
C SER A 484 -6.11 -0.96 -21.98
N ILE A 485 -7.06 -1.27 -21.09
CA ILE A 485 -6.90 -2.36 -20.11
C ILE A 485 -6.56 -3.68 -20.81
N LYS A 486 -7.17 -3.93 -21.98
CA LYS A 486 -6.89 -5.12 -22.77
C LYS A 486 -5.42 -5.20 -23.20
N ASP A 487 -4.86 -4.09 -23.70
CA ASP A 487 -3.43 -4.04 -24.09
C ASP A 487 -2.50 -4.37 -22.92
N VAL A 488 -2.90 -3.98 -21.70
CA VAL A 488 -2.14 -4.25 -20.47
C VAL A 488 -2.23 -5.73 -20.10
N LEU A 489 -3.44 -6.29 -20.04
CA LEU A 489 -3.68 -7.67 -19.61
C LEU A 489 -3.22 -8.73 -20.63
N ASP A 490 -3.18 -8.39 -21.91
CA ASP A 490 -2.68 -9.25 -22.99
C ASP A 490 -1.14 -9.20 -23.11
N SER A 491 -0.47 -8.32 -22.35
CA SER A 491 0.98 -8.13 -22.45
C SER A 491 1.83 -9.22 -21.75
N GLU A 492 3.06 -9.41 -22.22
CA GLU A 492 4.03 -10.34 -21.64
C GLU A 492 4.69 -9.77 -20.37
N GLY A 493 3.89 -9.61 -19.31
CA GLY A 493 4.33 -9.05 -18.03
C GLY A 493 5.62 -9.72 -17.53
N TYR A 494 6.63 -8.91 -17.20
CA TYR A 494 7.91 -9.32 -16.61
C TYR A 494 7.94 -8.99 -15.11
N LEU A 495 7.63 -7.73 -14.76
CA LEU A 495 7.39 -7.29 -13.39
C LEU A 495 5.97 -6.75 -13.26
N LEU A 496 5.27 -7.14 -12.21
CA LEU A 496 3.91 -6.71 -11.91
C LEU A 496 3.90 -5.96 -10.57
N PHE A 497 3.46 -4.71 -10.59
CA PHE A 497 3.36 -3.88 -9.39
C PHE A 497 1.91 -3.69 -8.98
N TYR A 498 1.65 -4.04 -7.73
CA TYR A 498 0.34 -4.03 -7.10
C TYR A 498 0.40 -3.20 -5.82
N HIS A 499 -0.57 -2.32 -5.57
CA HIS A 499 -0.70 -1.63 -4.28
C HIS A 499 -1.97 -2.10 -3.57
N LYS A 500 -2.01 -2.02 -2.24
CA LYS A 500 -3.23 -2.36 -1.48
C LYS A 500 -4.43 -1.50 -1.92
N GLN A 501 -5.62 -2.10 -1.97
CA GLN A 501 -6.84 -1.45 -2.46
C GLN A 501 -7.26 -0.23 -1.64
N PHE A 502 -7.02 -0.20 -0.32
CA PHE A 502 -7.37 0.96 0.51
C PHE A 502 -6.61 2.25 0.14
N LEU A 503 -5.59 2.16 -0.72
CA LEU A 503 -4.87 3.31 -1.27
C LEU A 503 -5.48 3.87 -2.56
N GLU A 504 -6.53 3.25 -3.12
CA GLU A 504 -7.29 3.85 -4.21
C GLU A 504 -8.00 5.10 -3.66
N TYR A 505 -7.41 6.27 -3.92
CA TYR A 505 -8.06 7.55 -3.70
C TYR A 505 -9.07 7.77 -4.84
N GLU A 506 -10.36 7.92 -4.50
CA GLU A 506 -11.42 8.35 -5.44
C GLU A 506 -11.11 9.68 -6.14
#